data_AF-A0A6P1E299-F1
#
_entry.id   AF-A0A6P1E299-F1
#
_cell.length_a   1.000
_cell.length_b   1.000
_cell.length_c   1.000
_cell.angle_alpha   90.00
_cell.angle_beta   90.00
_cell.angle_gamma   90.00
#
_symmetry.space_group_name_H-M   'P 1'
#
loop_
_entity.id
_entity.type
_entity.pdbx_description
1 polymer ?
#
loop_
_entity_poly.entity_id
_entity_poly.type
_entity_poly.pdbx_seq_one_letter_code
_entity_poly.pdbx_strand_id
1 'polypeptide(L)'
;MLPKSFFISGFSINGESLSDYVPLEITKEKPYIELNGLLTSYYKGEMLNGREIIPRLLIQLSLVISDNPKNFVEDIKEIPTHIQSLDVKSAALSAYPSLKKPALFTVRLNPFREPSLNFKSLSYGNYYFQIAIFIDTKRTVEAESLLVANVPGKFKYFGNDGDKNDE
;
A
#
# COMPACT_ATOMS: atom_id res chain seq x y z
N MET A 1 11.36 -1.84 -30.72
CA MET A 1 10.23 -1.64 -29.78
C MET A 1 10.75 -0.75 -28.67
N LEU A 2 10.08 0.37 -28.32
CA LEU A 2 10.52 1.15 -27.16
C LEU A 2 10.27 0.32 -25.89
N PRO A 3 11.19 0.34 -24.91
CA PRO A 3 10.97 -0.33 -23.63
C PRO A 3 9.75 0.27 -22.93
N LYS A 4 8.92 -0.61 -22.35
CA LYS A 4 7.81 -0.22 -21.49
C LYS A 4 8.38 -0.07 -20.08
N SER A 5 8.26 1.10 -19.50
CA SER A 5 8.72 1.33 -18.12
C SER A 5 7.85 2.39 -17.48
N PHE A 6 7.42 2.13 -16.25
CA PHE A 6 6.64 3.03 -15.43
C PHE A 6 7.42 3.39 -14.17
N PHE A 7 7.27 4.62 -13.71
CA PHE A 7 7.99 5.14 -12.56
C PHE A 7 7.04 5.91 -11.65
N ILE A 8 7.10 5.62 -10.36
CA ILE A 8 6.49 6.47 -9.34
C ILE A 8 7.46 7.63 -9.11
N SER A 9 7.11 8.81 -9.60
CA SER A 9 7.97 10.00 -9.48
C SER A 9 7.86 10.67 -8.10
N GLY A 10 6.82 10.33 -7.34
CA GLY A 10 6.63 10.76 -5.95
C GLY A 10 5.31 10.25 -5.39
N PHE A 11 5.24 10.11 -4.07
CA PHE A 11 4.00 9.78 -3.35
C PHE A 11 4.01 10.38 -1.92
N SER A 12 2.82 10.61 -1.37
CA SER A 12 2.60 10.92 0.04
C SER A 12 1.56 9.99 0.63
N ILE A 13 1.63 9.84 1.95
CA ILE A 13 0.69 9.02 2.71
C ILE A 13 0.04 9.89 3.77
N ASN A 14 -1.29 9.93 3.79
CA ASN A 14 -2.11 10.69 4.73
C ASN A 14 -1.82 12.21 4.77
N GLY A 15 -1.17 12.76 3.74
CA GLY A 15 -0.90 14.18 3.58
C GLY A 15 -1.32 14.71 2.20
N GLU A 16 -1.51 16.03 2.12
CA GLU A 16 -1.90 16.72 0.89
C GLU A 16 -0.70 17.00 -0.04
N SER A 17 0.51 17.00 0.52
CA SER A 17 1.75 17.27 -0.22
C SER A 17 2.65 16.03 -0.35
N LEU A 18 3.28 15.87 -1.51
CA LEU A 18 4.28 14.83 -1.80
C LEU A 18 5.61 15.02 -1.02
N SER A 19 5.79 16.16 -0.35
CA SER A 19 6.96 16.47 0.48
C SER A 19 6.87 15.96 1.92
N ASP A 20 5.67 15.59 2.36
CA ASP A 20 5.40 15.41 3.78
C ASP A 20 5.44 13.92 4.12
N TYR A 21 6.54 13.49 4.73
CA TYR A 21 6.62 12.16 5.34
C TYR A 21 6.04 12.20 6.75
N VAL A 22 4.98 11.43 6.98
CA VAL A 22 4.38 11.25 8.31
C VAL A 22 4.23 9.74 8.56
N PRO A 23 4.62 9.23 9.74
CA PRO A 23 4.33 7.86 10.12
C PRO A 23 2.84 7.54 10.01
N LEU A 24 2.52 6.30 9.65
CA LEU A 24 1.15 5.87 9.46
C LEU A 24 0.42 5.72 10.78
N GLU A 25 -0.49 6.64 11.11
CA GLU A 25 -1.45 6.46 12.19
C GLU A 25 -2.82 6.08 11.63
N ILE A 26 -3.34 4.94 12.08
CA ILE A 26 -4.69 4.48 11.76
C ILE A 26 -5.51 4.55 13.03
N THR A 27 -6.58 5.35 12.99
CA THR A 27 -7.48 5.59 14.12
C THR A 27 -8.92 5.19 13.75
N LYS A 28 -9.81 5.24 14.74
CA LYS A 28 -11.25 5.01 14.54
C LYS A 28 -11.89 6.07 13.62
N GLU A 29 -11.43 7.31 13.71
CA GLU A 29 -11.92 8.44 12.94
C GLU A 29 -11.38 8.43 11.49
N LYS A 30 -10.17 7.87 11.30
CA LYS A 30 -9.54 7.69 9.99
C LYS A 30 -9.13 6.22 9.80
N PRO A 31 -10.09 5.30 9.54
CA PRO A 31 -9.86 3.87 9.44
C PRO A 31 -9.28 3.47 8.08
N TYR A 32 -8.59 4.39 7.41
CA TYR A 32 -8.03 4.20 6.09
C TYR A 32 -6.70 4.94 5.95
N ILE A 33 -5.86 4.40 5.08
CA ILE A 33 -4.65 5.05 4.60
C ILE A 33 -4.97 5.67 3.25
N GLU A 34 -4.75 6.97 3.11
CA GLU A 34 -4.80 7.63 1.81
C GLU A 34 -3.40 7.73 1.23
N LEU A 35 -3.21 7.18 0.04
CA LEU A 35 -1.99 7.29 -0.75
C LEU A 35 -2.26 8.19 -1.94
N ASN A 36 -1.51 9.28 -2.05
CA ASN A 36 -1.52 10.19 -3.18
C ASN A 36 -0.19 10.02 -3.93
N GLY A 37 -0.22 9.96 -5.26
CA GLY A 37 1.00 9.74 -6.02
C GLY A 37 0.96 10.24 -7.46
N LEU A 38 2.15 10.32 -8.03
CA LEU A 38 2.39 10.81 -9.38
C LEU A 38 3.15 9.74 -10.19
N LEU A 39 2.52 9.26 -11.24
CA LEU A 39 2.99 8.18 -12.10
C LEU A 39 3.47 8.73 -13.45
N THR A 40 4.69 8.38 -13.84
CA THR A 40 5.26 8.66 -15.17
C THR A 40 5.58 7.37 -15.91
N SER A 41 5.79 7.47 -17.22
CA SER A 41 6.16 6.30 -18.03
C SER A 41 6.91 6.70 -19.31
N TYR A 42 7.69 5.76 -19.83
CA TYR A 42 8.18 5.74 -21.22
C TYR A 42 7.27 4.88 -22.12
N TYR A 43 6.12 4.45 -21.61
CA TYR A 43 5.18 3.58 -22.30
C TYR A 43 4.48 4.33 -23.43
N LYS A 44 4.55 3.78 -24.63
CA LYS A 44 3.74 4.23 -25.77
C LYS A 44 2.44 3.43 -25.77
N GLY A 45 1.31 4.12 -25.63
CA GLY A 45 -0.03 3.55 -25.41
C GLY A 45 -0.37 2.36 -26.32
N GLU A 46 -1.07 1.37 -25.77
CA GLU A 46 -1.67 0.30 -26.56
C GLU A 46 -3.08 0.66 -27.00
N MET A 47 -3.39 0.32 -28.24
CA MET A 47 -4.72 0.44 -28.82
C MET A 47 -5.45 -0.91 -28.77
N LEU A 48 -6.71 -0.87 -28.34
CA LEU A 48 -7.68 -1.95 -28.53
C LEU A 48 -8.91 -1.37 -29.21
N ASN A 49 -9.27 -1.89 -30.38
CA ASN A 49 -10.39 -1.42 -31.18
C ASN A 49 -10.35 0.10 -31.44
N GLY A 50 -9.16 0.64 -31.71
CA GLY A 50 -8.95 2.07 -31.95
C GLY A 50 -9.04 2.97 -30.70
N ARG A 51 -9.20 2.39 -29.51
CA ARG A 51 -9.19 3.12 -28.23
C ARG A 51 -7.92 2.82 -27.46
N GLU A 52 -7.32 3.86 -26.91
CA GLU A 52 -6.18 3.71 -26.03
C GLU A 52 -6.62 3.02 -24.72
N ILE A 53 -5.96 1.93 -24.31
CA ILE A 53 -6.17 1.24 -23.01
C ILE A 53 -5.32 1.83 -21.89
N ILE A 54 -5.92 2.64 -21.01
CA ILE A 54 -5.23 3.12 -19.82
C ILE A 54 -4.87 1.91 -18.92
N PRO A 55 -3.59 1.73 -18.55
CA PRO A 55 -3.18 0.64 -17.68
C PRO A 55 -3.80 0.80 -16.30
N ARG A 56 -4.05 -0.32 -15.63
CA ARG A 56 -4.68 -0.33 -14.31
C ARG A 56 -3.60 -0.33 -13.25
N LEU A 57 -3.62 0.66 -12.36
CA LEU A 57 -2.73 0.69 -11.20
C LEU A 57 -3.39 -0.11 -10.08
N LEU A 58 -2.67 -1.07 -9.50
CA LEU A 58 -3.07 -1.84 -8.33
C LEU A 58 -2.17 -1.45 -7.16
N ILE A 59 -2.77 -1.15 -6.03
CA ILE A 59 -2.07 -0.79 -4.80
C ILE A 59 -2.51 -1.76 -3.73
N GLN A 60 -1.54 -2.44 -3.14
CA GLN A 60 -1.72 -3.37 -2.04
C GLN A 60 -1.11 -2.78 -0.77
N LEU A 61 -1.87 -2.87 0.30
CA LEU A 61 -1.41 -2.66 1.66
C LEU A 61 -1.25 -4.01 2.33
N SER A 62 -0.10 -4.25 2.95
CA SER A 62 0.18 -5.43 3.76
C SER A 62 0.72 -5.03 5.12
N LEU A 63 0.54 -5.91 6.10
CA LEU A 63 1.22 -5.87 7.40
C LEU A 63 2.46 -6.76 7.35
N VAL A 64 3.58 -6.25 7.84
CA VAL A 64 4.79 -7.04 8.09
C VAL A 64 4.75 -7.50 9.54
N ILE A 65 4.66 -8.80 9.75
CA ILE A 65 4.54 -9.42 11.07
C ILE A 65 5.83 -10.18 11.35
N SER A 66 6.42 -9.95 12.52
CA SER A 66 7.54 -10.75 13.01
C SER A 66 7.02 -12.10 13.49
N ASP A 67 7.61 -13.18 12.98
CA ASP A 67 7.40 -14.52 13.49
C ASP A 67 8.17 -14.68 14.80
N ASN A 68 7.56 -14.16 15.87
CA ASN A 68 7.92 -14.23 17.28
C ASN A 68 9.36 -14.72 17.66
N PRO A 69 10.20 -13.86 18.25
CA PRO A 69 11.52 -14.22 18.76
C PRO A 69 11.45 -14.75 20.21
N LYS A 70 10.47 -15.62 20.54
CA LYS A 70 10.34 -16.17 21.91
C LYS A 70 11.59 -16.93 22.37
N ASN A 71 12.44 -17.33 21.42
CA ASN A 71 13.79 -17.78 21.70
C ASN A 71 14.72 -16.63 21.32
N PHE A 72 15.24 -15.92 22.33
CA PHE A 72 16.42 -15.08 22.16
C PHE A 72 17.54 -15.98 21.63
N VAL A 73 17.80 -15.91 20.34
CA VAL A 73 19.01 -16.44 19.74
C VAL A 73 19.92 -15.23 19.57
N GLU A 74 21.06 -15.24 20.26
CA GLU A 74 22.01 -14.11 20.30
C GLU A 74 22.61 -13.77 18.92
N ASP A 75 22.40 -14.62 17.90
CA ASP A 75 22.96 -14.52 16.55
C ASP A 75 21.91 -14.39 15.42
N ILE A 76 20.73 -13.81 15.68
CA ILE A 76 19.78 -13.54 14.59
C ILE A 76 20.22 -12.30 13.80
N LYS A 77 20.81 -12.53 12.61
CA LYS A 77 21.11 -11.45 11.64
C LYS A 77 19.86 -10.83 11.01
N GLU A 78 18.79 -11.62 10.87
CA GLU A 78 17.52 -11.19 10.27
C GLU A 78 16.35 -11.83 11.00
N ILE A 79 15.39 -11.03 11.44
CA ILE A 79 14.17 -11.50 12.08
C ILE A 79 13.27 -12.09 10.99
N PRO A 80 12.83 -13.37 11.08
CA PRO A 80 11.86 -13.90 10.14
C PRO A 80 10.58 -13.07 10.19
N THR A 81 10.13 -12.65 9.01
CA THR A 81 8.87 -11.90 8.87
C THR A 81 8.01 -12.55 7.81
N HIS A 82 6.70 -12.57 8.04
CA HIS A 82 5.71 -12.83 7.00
C HIS A 82 4.95 -11.54 6.66
N ILE A 83 4.49 -11.48 5.41
CA ILE A 83 3.72 -10.36 4.87
C ILE A 83 2.28 -10.83 4.72
N GLN A 84 1.36 -10.14 5.38
CA GLN A 84 -0.07 -10.42 5.29
C GLN A 84 -0.78 -9.28 4.56
N SER A 85 -1.47 -9.59 3.47
CA SER A 85 -2.27 -8.60 2.73
C SER A 85 -3.44 -8.12 3.59
N LEU A 86 -3.66 -6.80 3.64
CA LEU A 86 -4.73 -6.14 4.39
C LEU A 86 -5.82 -5.57 3.48
N ASP A 87 -5.43 -4.97 2.34
CA ASP A 87 -6.33 -4.46 1.32
C ASP A 87 -5.62 -4.39 -0.02
N VAL A 88 -6.38 -4.59 -1.10
CA VAL A 88 -5.93 -4.34 -2.46
C VAL A 88 -6.99 -3.50 -3.16
N LYS A 89 -6.56 -2.38 -3.72
CA LYS A 89 -7.43 -1.52 -4.53
C LYS A 89 -6.77 -1.14 -5.82
N SER A 90 -7.62 -0.97 -6.83
CA SER A 90 -7.19 -0.35 -8.06
C SER A 90 -7.36 1.15 -7.99
N ALA A 91 -6.31 1.88 -8.32
CA ALA A 91 -6.44 3.28 -8.70
C ALA A 91 -6.68 3.37 -10.20
N ALA A 92 -7.74 4.08 -10.58
CA ALA A 92 -7.92 4.52 -11.95
C ALA A 92 -7.02 5.72 -12.20
N LEU A 93 -6.26 5.68 -13.27
CA LEU A 93 -5.50 6.85 -13.73
C LEU A 93 -6.45 7.78 -14.47
N SER A 94 -6.39 9.08 -14.17
CA SER A 94 -7.19 10.11 -14.83
C SER A 94 -6.82 10.31 -16.30
N ALA A 95 -5.58 9.96 -16.67
CA ALA A 95 -5.04 10.05 -18.01
C ALA A 95 -3.88 9.07 -18.18
N TYR A 96 -3.38 8.96 -19.41
CA TYR A 96 -2.16 8.21 -19.69
C TYR A 96 -0.91 8.89 -19.08
N PRO A 97 -0.12 8.17 -18.27
CA PRO A 97 1.09 8.72 -17.70
C PRO A 97 2.17 8.84 -18.78
N SER A 98 2.82 9.99 -18.86
CA SER A 98 4.03 10.20 -19.65
C SER A 98 5.02 11.06 -18.87
N LEU A 99 6.29 11.09 -19.27
CA LEU A 99 7.30 11.95 -18.62
C LEU A 99 6.93 13.44 -18.66
N LYS A 100 6.29 13.89 -19.74
CA LYS A 100 5.88 15.30 -19.91
C LYS A 100 4.55 15.62 -19.22
N LYS A 101 3.70 14.61 -19.06
CA LYS A 101 2.37 14.73 -18.45
C LYS A 101 2.17 13.53 -17.52
N PRO A 102 2.63 13.63 -16.26
CA PRO A 102 2.41 12.59 -15.28
C PRO A 102 0.92 12.41 -14.96
N ALA A 103 0.52 11.20 -14.59
CA ALA A 103 -0.82 10.92 -14.10
C ALA A 103 -0.85 10.97 -12.58
N LEU A 104 -1.80 11.72 -12.01
CA LEU A 104 -2.08 11.71 -10.58
C LEU A 104 -2.99 10.52 -10.23
N PHE A 105 -2.75 9.91 -9.07
CA PHE A 105 -3.64 8.91 -8.50
C PHE A 105 -3.80 9.12 -7.00
N THR A 106 -5.01 8.79 -6.51
CA THR A 106 -5.34 8.73 -5.09
C THR A 106 -6.03 7.42 -4.81
N VAL A 107 -5.62 6.72 -3.75
CA VAL A 107 -6.26 5.49 -3.29
C VAL A 107 -6.41 5.50 -1.78
N ARG A 108 -7.56 5.05 -1.29
CA ARG A 108 -7.82 4.85 0.14
C ARG A 108 -7.85 3.37 0.46
N LEU A 109 -6.85 2.86 1.17
CA LEU A 109 -6.74 1.47 1.57
C LEU A 109 -7.29 1.31 2.99
N ASN A 110 -8.16 0.33 3.20
CA ASN A 110 -8.71 0.05 4.52
C ASN A 110 -7.98 -1.17 5.12
N PRO A 111 -7.07 -0.97 6.09
CA PRO A 111 -6.32 -2.06 6.72
C PRO A 111 -7.21 -3.10 7.40
N PHE A 112 -8.46 -2.77 7.72
CA PHE A 112 -9.43 -3.64 8.39
C PHE A 112 -10.35 -4.39 7.43
N ARG A 113 -10.09 -4.33 6.11
CA ARG A 113 -10.96 -4.94 5.12
C ARG A 113 -10.86 -6.46 5.10
N GLU A 114 -9.67 -6.99 5.28
CA GLU A 114 -9.42 -8.43 5.24
C GLU A 114 -9.96 -9.12 6.51
N PRO A 115 -11.04 -9.93 6.41
CA PRO A 115 -11.71 -10.50 7.57
C PRO A 115 -10.93 -11.66 8.20
N SER A 116 -9.92 -12.20 7.52
CA SER A 116 -9.05 -13.24 8.05
C SER A 116 -8.07 -12.74 9.12
N LEU A 117 -7.88 -11.41 9.25
CA LEU A 117 -7.14 -10.85 10.38
C LEU A 117 -8.04 -10.78 11.62
N ASN A 118 -7.65 -11.51 12.65
CA ASN A 118 -8.15 -11.22 13.98
C ASN A 118 -7.44 -9.96 14.53
N PHE A 119 -7.96 -8.77 14.24
CA PHE A 119 -7.38 -7.52 14.77
C PHE A 119 -7.33 -7.48 16.31
N LYS A 120 -8.07 -8.34 17.02
CA LYS A 120 -7.96 -8.50 18.48
C LYS A 120 -6.66 -9.20 18.90
N SER A 121 -5.98 -9.92 18.00
CA SER A 121 -4.67 -10.53 18.27
C SER A 121 -3.49 -9.61 17.93
N LEU A 122 -3.73 -8.48 17.26
CA LEU A 122 -2.72 -7.45 17.10
C LEU A 122 -2.67 -6.62 18.38
N SER A 123 -1.59 -6.77 19.15
CA SER A 123 -1.34 -5.96 20.34
C SER A 123 -1.20 -4.49 19.98
N TYR A 124 -1.39 -3.60 20.94
CA TYR A 124 -1.00 -2.21 20.74
C TYR A 124 0.53 -2.13 20.55
N GLY A 125 0.99 -1.52 19.45
CA GLY A 125 2.42 -1.49 19.14
C GLY A 125 2.76 -0.75 17.85
N ASN A 126 4.06 -0.70 17.57
CA ASN A 126 4.59 -0.22 16.31
C ASN A 126 4.66 -1.39 15.32
N TYR A 127 4.25 -1.13 14.10
CA TYR A 127 4.20 -2.09 13.01
C TYR A 127 4.92 -1.52 11.79
N TYR A 128 5.33 -2.41 10.88
CA TYR A 128 5.71 -2.00 9.54
C TYR A 128 4.58 -2.37 8.58
N PHE A 129 4.10 -1.38 7.85
CA PHE A 129 3.22 -1.63 6.71
C PHE A 129 4.07 -1.69 5.46
N GLN A 130 3.73 -2.61 4.58
CA GLN A 130 4.28 -2.66 3.23
C GLN A 130 3.22 -2.17 2.25
N ILE A 131 3.59 -1.19 1.43
CA ILE A 131 2.79 -0.71 0.32
C ILE A 131 3.47 -1.18 -0.95
N ALA A 132 2.77 -2.01 -1.72
CA ALA A 132 3.22 -2.49 -3.01
C ALA A 132 2.34 -1.90 -4.12
N ILE A 133 2.97 -1.32 -5.14
CA ILE A 133 2.31 -0.72 -6.30
C ILE A 133 2.66 -1.55 -7.53
N PHE A 134 1.63 -2.02 -8.21
CA PHE A 134 1.73 -2.82 -9.41
C PHE A 134 0.99 -2.15 -10.57
N ILE A 135 1.43 -2.46 -11.79
CA ILE A 135 0.71 -2.09 -12.99
C ILE A 135 0.25 -3.33 -13.75
N ASP A 136 -1.06 -3.39 -13.98
CA ASP A 136 -1.69 -4.39 -14.82
C ASP A 136 -1.94 -3.77 -16.21
N THR A 137 -1.25 -4.34 -17.20
CA THR A 137 -1.33 -3.90 -18.59
C THR A 137 -2.29 -4.74 -19.44
N LYS A 138 -3.19 -5.53 -18.81
CA LYS A 138 -4.23 -6.37 -19.43
C LYS A 138 -3.76 -7.40 -20.48
N ARG A 139 -2.45 -7.50 -20.75
CA ARG A 139 -1.87 -8.41 -21.76
C ARG A 139 -0.80 -9.37 -21.22
N THR A 140 -0.41 -9.23 -19.96
CA THR A 140 0.46 -10.17 -19.26
C THR A 140 -0.28 -10.71 -18.05
N VAL A 141 -0.18 -12.02 -17.81
CA VAL A 141 -0.73 -12.68 -16.61
C VAL A 141 -0.04 -12.16 -15.33
N GLU A 142 1.09 -11.47 -15.50
CA GLU A 142 1.92 -10.93 -14.43
C GLU A 142 1.78 -9.40 -14.40
N ALA A 143 1.33 -8.88 -13.26
CA ALA A 143 1.39 -7.46 -12.95
C ALA A 143 2.85 -7.08 -12.65
N GLU A 144 3.33 -5.98 -13.22
CA GLU A 144 4.71 -5.52 -13.01
C GLU A 144 4.80 -4.73 -11.69
N SER A 145 5.74 -5.10 -10.83
CA SER A 145 6.01 -4.37 -9.58
C SER A 145 6.75 -3.07 -9.88
N LEU A 146 6.18 -1.94 -9.49
CA LEU A 146 6.75 -0.62 -9.72
C LEU A 146 7.50 -0.09 -8.49
N LEU A 147 6.92 -0.33 -7.31
CA LEU A 147 7.45 0.16 -6.04
C LEU A 147 6.97 -0.74 -4.91
N VAL A 148 7.89 -1.07 -4.01
CA VAL A 148 7.58 -1.62 -2.69
C VAL A 148 8.20 -0.71 -1.66
N ALA A 149 7.38 -0.15 -0.77
CA ALA A 149 7.82 0.71 0.31
C ALA A 149 7.38 0.14 1.65
N ASN A 150 8.32 0.04 2.59
CA ASN A 150 8.01 -0.28 3.97
C ASN A 150 7.95 1.03 4.76
N VAL A 151 6.87 1.20 5.52
CA VAL A 151 6.62 2.41 6.29
C VAL A 151 6.24 2.04 7.73
N PRO A 152 6.84 2.70 8.74
CA PRO A 152 6.44 2.53 10.11
C PRO A 152 5.03 3.06 10.30
N GLY A 153 4.24 2.33 11.07
CA GLY A 153 2.91 2.76 11.45
C GLY A 153 2.47 2.18 12.77
N LYS A 154 1.30 2.64 13.20
CA LYS A 154 0.73 2.33 14.51
C LYS A 154 -0.76 2.13 14.38
N PHE A 155 -1.24 1.01 14.90
CA PHE A 155 -2.66 0.81 15.14
C PHE A 155 -3.01 1.45 16.48
N LYS A 156 -3.82 2.51 16.46
CA LYS A 156 -4.45 3.01 17.68
C LYS A 156 -5.76 2.24 17.85
N TYR A 157 -5.69 1.22 18.69
CA TYR A 157 -6.72 0.20 18.93
C TYR A 157 -8.14 0.79 18.96
N PHE A 158 -9.08 0.13 18.27
CA PHE A 158 -10.50 0.24 18.60
C PHE A 158 -10.67 -0.52 19.90
N GLY A 159 -10.79 0.20 21.02
CA GLY A 159 -11.08 -0.37 22.33
C GLY A 159 -12.03 -1.57 22.24
N ASN A 160 -11.68 -2.65 22.93
CA ASN A 160 -12.72 -3.46 23.51
C ASN A 160 -13.48 -2.48 24.41
N ASP A 161 -14.70 -2.14 24.03
CA ASP A 161 -15.72 -1.87 25.03
C ASP A 161 -15.88 -3.18 25.79
N GLY A 162 -15.14 -3.29 26.89
CA GLY A 162 -15.08 -4.48 27.72
C GLY A 162 -14.13 -4.21 28.87
N ASP A 163 -14.66 -3.53 29.89
CA ASP A 163 -14.30 -3.60 31.32
C ASP A 163 -14.39 -2.23 31.99
N LYS A 164 -15.64 -1.80 32.22
CA LYS A 164 -15.97 -1.24 33.53
C LYS A 164 -16.59 -2.36 34.34
N ASN A 165 -15.75 -3.09 35.08
CA ASN A 165 -16.17 -3.61 36.37
C ASN A 165 -16.14 -2.46 37.39
N ASP A 166 -17.01 -2.58 38.39
CA ASP A 166 -17.13 -1.81 39.63
C ASP A 166 -18.03 -0.56 39.59
N GLU A 167 -19.34 -0.80 39.74
CA GLU A 167 -20.16 -0.35 40.89
C GLU A 167 -21.40 -1.24 41.08
#